data_AF-A0A9X4LCP0-F1
#
_entry.id   AF-A0A9X4LCP0-F1
#
_cell.length_a   1.000
_cell.length_b   1.000
_cell.length_c   1.000
_cell.angle_alpha   90.00
_cell.angle_beta   90.00
_cell.angle_gamma   90.00
#
_symmetry.space_group_name_H-M   'P 1'
#
loop_
_entity.id
_entity.type
_entity.pdbx_description
1 polymer ?
#
loop_
_entity_poly.entity_id
_entity_poly.type
_entity_poly.pdbx_seq_one_letter_code
_entity_poly.pdbx_strand_id
1 'polypeptide(L)'
;MLSAIALYMMIADGESGAEVYSVASKRDQANILFDQAHEMIKQSPDLNKNIRKRKADLYFPHNFSKMQSLGKNSNSLDGLNAHLVVIDELHSIQDRNLYEVMKQSQSARTQPLLIMITTAGTHRGTIFDDLYEYACNVVDGNFEDDNFLPIMYELDHKAEYKMPDRWQKS
;
A
#
# COMPACT_ATOMS: atom_id res chain seq x y z
N MET A 1 -8.04 -8.95 1.03
CA MET A 1 -7.57 -8.83 -0.36
C MET A 1 -6.11 -8.40 -0.43
N LEU A 2 -5.73 -7.25 0.16
CA LEU A 2 -4.34 -6.75 0.09
C LEU A 2 -3.29 -7.68 0.70
N SER A 3 -3.61 -8.39 1.80
CA SER A 3 -2.70 -9.41 2.35
C SER A 3 -2.42 -10.55 1.37
N ALA A 4 -3.37 -10.90 0.51
CA ALA A 4 -3.16 -11.93 -0.52
C ALA A 4 -2.20 -11.43 -1.61
N ILE A 5 -2.37 -10.18 -2.05
CA ILE A 5 -1.46 -9.53 -3.01
C ILE A 5 -0.06 -9.42 -2.40
N ALA A 6 0.04 -9.01 -1.13
CA ALA A 6 1.32 -8.91 -0.43
C ALA A 6 2.06 -10.26 -0.36
N LEU A 7 1.33 -11.34 -0.05
CA LEU A 7 1.90 -12.69 -0.07
C LEU A 7 2.32 -13.10 -1.48
N TYR A 8 1.49 -12.83 -2.50
CA TYR A 8 1.83 -13.12 -3.90
C TYR A 8 3.11 -12.40 -4.34
N MET A 9 3.18 -11.09 -4.11
CA MET A 9 4.36 -10.25 -4.42
C MET A 9 5.62 -10.74 -3.69
N MET A 10 5.47 -11.29 -2.49
CA MET A 10 6.59 -11.85 -1.74
C MET A 10 7.07 -13.20 -2.29
N ILE A 11 6.17 -14.07 -2.78
CA ILE A 11 6.49 -15.49 -3.04
C ILE A 11 6.46 -15.91 -4.51
N ALA A 12 5.65 -15.27 -5.35
CA ALA A 12 5.26 -15.80 -6.66
C ALA A 12 5.46 -14.82 -7.83
N ASP A 13 5.75 -13.55 -7.55
CA ASP A 13 5.94 -12.51 -8.58
C ASP A 13 7.27 -12.64 -9.36
N GLY A 14 8.11 -13.62 -9.03
CA GLY A 14 9.37 -13.89 -9.71
C GLY A 14 10.53 -12.97 -9.30
N GLU A 15 10.26 -11.97 -8.46
CA GLU A 15 11.29 -11.07 -7.95
C GLU A 15 12.10 -11.73 -6.81
N SER A 16 13.43 -11.64 -6.91
CA SER A 16 14.36 -12.09 -5.87
C SER A 16 14.60 -11.00 -4.83
N GLY A 17 14.62 -11.39 -3.57
CA GLY A 17 14.81 -10.51 -2.42
C GLY A 17 13.72 -9.46 -2.32
N ALA A 18 12.48 -9.77 -2.72
CA ALA A 18 11.36 -8.83 -2.71
C ALA A 18 11.09 -8.36 -1.27
N GLU A 19 11.13 -7.04 -1.07
CA GLU A 19 10.78 -6.44 0.22
C GLU A 19 9.36 -5.88 0.15
N VAL A 20 8.48 -6.40 1.01
CA VAL A 20 7.07 -6.02 1.05
C VAL A 20 6.78 -5.25 2.32
N TYR A 21 6.25 -4.04 2.19
CA TYR A 21 6.00 -3.14 3.32
C TYR A 21 4.53 -2.76 3.47
N SER A 22 4.03 -2.90 4.68
CA SER A 22 2.76 -2.29 5.11
C SER A 22 3.07 -1.02 5.88
N VAL A 23 2.47 0.10 5.49
CA VAL A 23 2.77 1.43 6.03
C VAL A 23 1.48 2.11 6.42
N ALA A 24 1.45 2.71 7.60
CA ALA A 24 0.35 3.55 8.05
C ALA A 24 0.85 4.61 9.03
N SER A 25 0.03 5.62 9.31
CA SER A 25 0.33 6.66 10.31
C SER A 25 0.59 6.08 11.70
N LYS A 26 -0.13 5.01 12.07
CA LYS A 26 0.05 4.25 13.31
C LYS A 26 0.54 2.84 13.00
N ARG A 27 1.55 2.38 13.74
CA ARG A 27 2.12 1.03 13.56
C ARG A 27 1.09 -0.08 13.72
N ASP A 28 0.14 0.08 14.64
CA ASP A 28 -0.91 -0.92 14.86
C ASP A 28 -1.82 -1.09 13.64
N GLN A 29 -2.09 -0.01 12.90
CA GLN A 29 -2.83 -0.10 11.63
C GLN A 29 -2.02 -0.85 10.57
N ALA A 30 -0.72 -0.53 10.44
CA ALA A 30 0.17 -1.25 9.53
C ALA A 30 0.28 -2.74 9.88
N ASN A 31 0.17 -3.11 11.16
CA ASN A 31 0.18 -4.50 11.61
C ASN A 31 -1.06 -5.28 11.16
N ILE A 32 -2.22 -4.66 10.93
CA ILE A 32 -3.44 -5.38 10.52
C ILE A 32 -3.18 -6.19 9.25
N LEU A 33 -2.61 -5.56 8.23
CA LEU A 33 -2.31 -6.23 6.96
C LEU A 33 -1.27 -7.35 7.12
N PHE A 34 -0.28 -7.13 8.01
CA PHE A 34 0.75 -8.11 8.35
C PHE A 34 0.19 -9.32 9.10
N ASP A 35 -0.65 -9.09 10.10
CA ASP A 35 -1.27 -10.11 10.93
C ASP A 35 -2.23 -10.96 10.10
N GLN A 36 -3.03 -10.33 9.23
CA GLN A 36 -3.86 -11.05 8.26
C GLN A 36 -3.04 -11.93 7.31
N ALA A 37 -1.91 -11.44 6.80
CA ALA A 37 -1.02 -12.25 5.96
C ALA A 37 -0.45 -13.45 6.75
N HIS A 38 -0.06 -13.24 8.01
CA HIS A 38 0.41 -14.29 8.89
C HIS A 38 -0.67 -15.33 9.21
N GLU A 39 -1.91 -14.90 9.43
CA GLU A 39 -3.06 -15.79 9.62
C GLU A 39 -3.34 -16.63 8.37
N MET A 40 -3.27 -16.04 7.18
CA MET A 40 -3.39 -16.76 5.91
C MET A 40 -2.30 -17.83 5.76
N ILE A 41 -1.06 -17.50 6.13
CA ILE A 41 0.06 -18.46 6.12
C ILE A 41 -0.24 -19.63 7.05
N LYS A 42 -0.69 -19.39 8.28
CA LYS A 42 -0.99 -20.46 9.25
C LYS A 42 -2.07 -21.43 8.78
N GLN A 43 -3.03 -20.95 7.99
CA GLN A 43 -4.13 -21.75 7.46
C GLN A 43 -3.72 -22.60 6.24
N SER A 44 -2.61 -22.26 5.58
CA SER A 44 -2.09 -23.01 4.43
C SER A 44 -0.88 -23.85 4.84
N PRO A 45 -0.97 -25.20 4.81
CA PRO A 45 0.15 -26.08 5.14
C PRO A 45 1.40 -25.81 4.29
N ASP A 46 1.20 -25.54 3.00
CA ASP A 46 2.30 -25.24 2.06
C ASP A 46 2.98 -23.91 2.39
N LEU A 47 2.21 -22.85 2.66
CA LEU A 47 2.79 -21.56 3.05
C LEU A 47 3.49 -21.64 4.41
N ASN A 48 2.85 -22.26 5.41
CA ASN A 48 3.38 -22.37 6.76
C ASN A 48 4.69 -23.17 6.81
N LYS A 49 4.85 -24.18 5.95
CA LYS A 49 6.09 -24.95 5.84
C LYS A 49 7.25 -24.13 5.27
N ASN A 50 6.95 -23.19 4.37
CA ASN A 50 7.97 -22.49 3.59
C ASN A 50 8.25 -21.06 4.08
N ILE A 51 7.32 -20.41 4.77
CA ILE A 51 7.46 -19.03 5.27
C ILE A 51 7.73 -19.05 6.77
N ARG A 52 8.78 -18.35 7.20
CA ARG A 52 9.18 -18.26 8.59
C ARG A 52 8.76 -16.93 9.19
N LYS A 53 7.98 -16.96 10.25
CA LYS A 53 7.72 -15.78 11.07
C LYS A 53 8.93 -15.48 11.96
N ARG A 54 9.59 -14.33 11.77
CA ARG A 54 10.68 -13.85 12.64
C ARG A 54 10.14 -12.81 13.63
N LYS A 55 11.02 -12.13 14.36
CA LYS A 55 10.60 -11.13 15.36
C LYS A 55 9.88 -9.95 14.72
N ALA A 56 10.40 -9.46 13.59
CA ALA A 56 9.95 -8.23 12.95
C ALA A 56 9.31 -8.43 11.56
N ASP A 57 9.43 -9.62 10.96
CA ASP A 57 9.00 -9.87 9.59
C ASP A 57 8.46 -11.30 9.38
N LEU A 58 7.87 -11.51 8.21
CA LEU A 58 7.65 -12.82 7.60
C LEU A 58 8.74 -13.00 6.53
N TYR A 59 9.37 -14.16 6.49
CA TYR A 59 10.51 -14.42 5.61
C TYR A 59 10.30 -15.64 4.74
N PHE A 60 10.53 -15.49 3.44
CA PHE A 60 10.48 -16.57 2.47
C PHE A 60 11.89 -16.93 2.02
N PRO A 61 12.48 -18.05 2.50
CA PRO A 61 13.88 -18.38 2.24
C PRO A 61 14.20 -18.70 0.78
N HIS A 62 13.21 -19.13 -0.02
CA HIS A 62 13.44 -19.61 -1.39
C HIS A 62 13.92 -18.51 -2.34
N ASN A 63 13.47 -17.28 -2.14
CA ASN A 63 13.89 -16.11 -2.92
C ASN A 63 14.44 -14.99 -2.03
N PHE A 64 14.71 -15.24 -0.75
CA PHE A 64 15.20 -14.24 0.22
C PHE A 64 14.25 -13.06 0.48
N SER A 65 12.97 -13.17 0.09
CA SER A 65 11.97 -12.11 0.26
C SER A 65 11.48 -12.00 1.70
N LYS A 66 11.02 -10.80 2.06
CA LYS A 66 10.49 -10.51 3.39
C LYS A 66 9.30 -9.57 3.34
N MET A 67 8.42 -9.69 4.32
CA MET A 67 7.30 -8.78 4.54
C MET A 67 7.34 -8.20 5.95
N GLN A 68 7.18 -6.88 6.09
CA GLN A 68 7.25 -6.18 7.38
C GLN A 68 6.25 -5.03 7.46
N SER A 69 5.72 -4.78 8.66
CA SER A 69 4.99 -3.54 8.97
C SER A 69 5.96 -2.42 9.40
N LEU A 70 5.76 -1.23 8.85
CA LEU A 70 6.50 -0.01 9.16
C LEU A 70 5.53 1.04 9.70
N GLY A 71 5.96 1.78 10.72
CA GLY A 71 5.24 2.96 11.20
C GLY A 71 5.98 4.23 10.78
N LYS A 72 5.32 5.39 10.92
CA LYS A 72 5.88 6.71 10.56
C LYS A 72 7.28 7.00 11.13
N ASN A 73 7.57 6.57 12.36
CA ASN A 73 8.84 6.85 13.06
C ASN A 73 9.90 5.75 12.89
N SER A 74 9.86 4.98 11.81
CA SER A 74 10.90 4.01 11.52
C SER A 74 12.20 4.76 11.15
N ASN A 75 13.26 4.60 11.94
CA ASN A 75 14.62 5.08 11.60
C ASN A 75 15.25 4.28 10.44
N SER A 76 14.48 3.41 9.78
CA SER A 76 14.95 2.42 8.81
C SER A 76 14.29 2.59 7.44
N LEU A 77 13.76 3.79 7.17
CA LEU A 77 13.10 4.09 5.89
C LEU A 77 14.13 4.37 4.78
N ASP A 78 15.31 4.88 5.15
CA ASP A 78 16.42 5.09 4.24
C ASP A 78 17.10 3.76 3.90
N GLY A 79 17.27 3.48 2.60
CA GLY A 79 17.94 2.28 2.10
C GLY A 79 17.06 1.03 1.96
N LEU A 80 15.74 1.18 2.08
CA LEU A 80 14.80 0.13 1.71
C LEU A 80 14.85 -0.14 0.21
N ASN A 81 14.64 -1.40 -0.19
CA ASN A 81 14.57 -1.81 -1.58
C ASN A 81 13.20 -2.45 -1.85
N ALA A 82 12.15 -1.65 -1.74
CA ALA A 82 10.78 -2.10 -1.72
C ALA A 82 10.33 -2.61 -3.09
N HIS A 83 9.74 -3.80 -3.10
CA HIS A 83 9.06 -4.37 -4.27
C HIS A 83 7.56 -4.09 -4.23
N LEU A 84 6.95 -4.19 -3.04
CA LEU A 84 5.57 -3.76 -2.80
C LEU A 84 5.54 -2.84 -1.59
N VAL A 85 4.86 -1.70 -1.72
CA VAL A 85 4.47 -0.87 -0.58
C VAL A 85 2.96 -0.75 -0.58
N VAL A 86 2.34 -1.04 0.55
CA VAL A 86 0.91 -0.78 0.79
C VAL A 86 0.81 0.31 1.84
N ILE A 87 0.30 1.47 1.45
CA ILE A 87 0.01 2.59 2.34
C ILE A 87 -1.48 2.58 2.67
N ASP A 88 -1.80 2.43 3.95
CA ASP A 88 -3.16 2.49 4.45
C ASP A 88 -3.45 3.81 5.17
N GLU A 89 -4.69 4.29 5.02
CA GLU A 89 -5.17 5.59 5.48
C GLU A 89 -4.26 6.75 5.04
N LEU A 90 -4.00 6.87 3.73
CA LEU A 90 -3.09 7.89 3.18
C LEU A 90 -3.41 9.32 3.66
N HIS A 91 -4.70 9.67 3.78
CA HIS A 91 -5.13 10.97 4.28
C HIS A 91 -4.66 11.28 5.72
N SER A 92 -4.34 10.24 6.50
CA SER A 92 -3.83 10.39 7.88
C SER A 92 -2.32 10.65 7.91
N ILE A 93 -1.62 10.49 6.78
CA ILE A 93 -0.19 10.75 6.63
C ILE A 93 0.00 12.24 6.34
N GLN A 94 0.29 13.00 7.39
CA GLN A 94 0.55 14.45 7.28
C GLN A 94 1.94 14.77 6.75
N ASP A 95 2.90 13.86 6.90
CA ASP A 95 4.27 14.08 6.48
C ASP A 95 4.50 13.42 5.12
N ARG A 96 4.63 14.26 4.09
CA ARG A 96 4.89 13.86 2.71
C ARG A 96 6.19 13.05 2.57
N ASN A 97 7.15 13.26 3.46
CA ASN A 97 8.43 12.56 3.41
C ASN A 97 8.25 11.03 3.46
N LEU A 98 7.27 10.52 4.21
CA LEU A 98 7.01 9.09 4.27
C LEU A 98 6.61 8.51 2.91
N TYR A 99 5.74 9.21 2.18
CA TYR A 99 5.35 8.81 0.83
C TYR A 99 6.55 8.86 -0.14
N GLU A 100 7.30 9.97 -0.13
CA GLU A 100 8.43 10.16 -1.05
C GLU A 100 9.53 9.12 -0.80
N VAL A 101 9.87 8.81 0.45
CA VAL A 101 10.87 7.79 0.78
C VAL A 101 10.40 6.41 0.34
N MET A 102 9.13 6.06 0.54
CA MET A 102 8.58 4.79 0.07
C MET A 102 8.61 4.69 -1.45
N LYS A 103 8.21 5.75 -2.17
CA LYS A 103 8.28 5.82 -3.63
C LYS A 103 9.74 5.70 -4.13
N GLN A 104 10.67 6.39 -3.47
CA GLN A 104 12.10 6.33 -3.82
C GLN A 104 12.72 4.95 -3.56
N SER A 105 12.28 4.24 -2.52
CA SER A 105 12.75 2.89 -2.19
C SER A 105 12.49 1.86 -3.29
N GLN A 106 11.59 2.17 -4.22
CA GLN A 106 11.23 1.33 -5.36
C GLN A 106 12.12 1.55 -6.59
N SER A 107 12.96 2.59 -6.59
CA SER A 107 13.73 3.03 -7.78
C SER A 107 14.68 1.98 -8.37
N ALA A 108 15.18 1.05 -7.54
CA ALA A 108 16.08 -0.01 -7.98
C ALA A 108 15.36 -1.27 -8.51
N ARG A 109 14.02 -1.32 -8.44
CA ARG A 109 13.21 -2.46 -8.88
C ARG A 109 12.66 -2.25 -10.27
N THR A 110 12.54 -3.35 -11.02
CA THR A 110 12.07 -3.32 -12.41
C THR A 110 10.56 -3.15 -12.52
N GLN A 111 9.79 -3.75 -11.59
CA GLN A 111 8.33 -3.75 -11.60
C GLN A 111 7.73 -3.56 -10.19
N PRO A 112 8.13 -2.52 -9.45
CA PRO A 112 7.60 -2.29 -8.11
C PRO A 112 6.14 -1.84 -8.16
N LEU A 113 5.39 -2.16 -7.11
CA LEU A 113 4.00 -1.75 -6.96
C LEU A 113 3.82 -0.90 -5.69
N LEU A 114 3.23 0.28 -5.83
CA LEU A 114 2.79 1.12 -4.72
C LEU A 114 1.27 1.15 -4.69
N ILE A 115 0.67 0.52 -3.68
CA ILE A 115 -0.77 0.55 -3.47
C ILE A 115 -1.06 1.54 -2.35
N MET A 116 -1.94 2.49 -2.60
CA MET A 116 -2.41 3.44 -1.60
C MET A 116 -3.91 3.27 -1.44
N ILE A 117 -4.35 3.04 -0.22
CA ILE A 117 -5.77 3.02 0.13
C ILE A 117 -6.04 4.12 1.15
N THR A 118 -7.20 4.74 1.01
CA THR A 118 -7.58 5.86 1.86
C THR A 118 -9.07 6.10 1.78
N THR A 119 -9.59 6.73 2.81
CA THR A 119 -10.91 7.35 2.81
C THR A 119 -10.78 8.87 2.74
N ALA A 120 -11.89 9.57 2.46
CA ALA A 120 -11.92 11.03 2.48
C ALA A 120 -11.71 11.54 3.91
N GLY A 121 -10.52 12.06 4.19
CA GLY A 121 -10.18 12.67 5.47
C GLY A 121 -10.80 14.05 5.68
N THR A 122 -10.89 14.49 6.94
CA THR A 122 -11.34 15.86 7.29
C THR A 122 -10.22 16.89 7.25
N HIS A 123 -8.97 16.44 7.23
CA HIS A 123 -7.77 17.28 7.16
C HIS A 123 -7.39 17.53 5.71
N ARG A 124 -7.31 18.81 5.33
CA ARG A 124 -6.89 19.27 4.00
C ARG A 124 -5.43 19.72 4.01
N GLY A 125 -4.79 19.70 2.85
CA GLY A 125 -3.37 20.06 2.66
C GLY A 125 -2.42 18.89 2.97
N THR A 126 -2.89 17.66 2.81
CA THR A 126 -2.06 16.45 2.97
C THR A 126 -1.66 15.89 1.61
N ILE A 127 -0.74 14.91 1.59
CA ILE A 127 -0.34 14.21 0.35
C ILE A 127 -1.52 13.59 -0.39
N PHE A 128 -2.60 13.27 0.32
CA PHE A 128 -3.84 12.81 -0.29
C PHE A 128 -4.47 13.88 -1.20
N ASP A 129 -4.51 15.15 -0.79
CA ASP A 129 -5.12 16.20 -1.61
C ASP A 129 -4.28 16.42 -2.88
N ASP A 130 -2.95 16.41 -2.78
CA ASP A 130 -2.04 16.54 -3.93
C ASP A 130 -2.22 15.38 -4.93
N LEU A 131 -2.31 14.14 -4.43
CA LEU A 131 -2.50 12.95 -5.28
C LEU A 131 -3.90 12.88 -5.88
N TYR A 132 -4.91 13.33 -5.14
CA TYR A 132 -6.29 13.42 -5.63
C TYR A 132 -6.38 14.48 -6.73
N GLU A 133 -5.79 15.66 -6.54
CA GLU A 133 -5.73 16.70 -7.57
C GLU A 133 -4.97 16.21 -8.81
N TYR A 134 -3.84 15.52 -8.63
CA TYR A 134 -3.13 14.89 -9.75
C TYR A 134 -3.99 13.85 -10.47
N ALA A 135 -4.67 12.97 -9.72
CA ALA A 135 -5.58 11.97 -10.26
C ALA A 135 -6.72 12.58 -11.07
N CYS A 136 -7.38 13.63 -10.55
CA CYS A 136 -8.40 14.38 -11.31
C CYS A 136 -7.83 14.93 -12.60
N ASN A 137 -6.65 15.56 -12.56
CA ASN A 137 -6.03 16.12 -13.77
C ASN A 137 -5.64 15.04 -14.81
N VAL A 138 -5.22 13.85 -14.38
CA VAL A 138 -4.97 12.73 -15.30
C VAL A 138 -6.30 12.22 -15.90
N VAL A 139 -7.34 12.05 -15.09
CA VAL A 139 -8.68 11.62 -15.58
C VAL A 139 -9.29 12.64 -16.54
N ASP A 140 -9.17 13.92 -16.23
CA ASP A 140 -9.69 15.01 -17.05
C ASP A 140 -8.87 15.24 -18.33
N GLY A 141 -7.74 14.54 -18.49
CA GLY A 141 -6.85 14.66 -19.64
C GLY A 141 -5.98 15.92 -19.63
N ASN A 142 -5.90 16.63 -18.50
CA ASN A 142 -4.99 17.76 -18.31
C ASN A 142 -3.54 17.29 -18.19
N PHE A 143 -3.31 16.08 -17.65
CA PHE A 143 -2.01 15.42 -17.56
C PHE A 143 -2.02 14.07 -18.31
N GLU A 144 -0.89 13.73 -18.92
CA GLU A 144 -0.68 12.46 -19.61
C GLU A 144 0.39 11.64 -18.84
N ASP A 145 -0.03 10.55 -18.20
CA ASP A 145 0.85 9.66 -17.42
C ASP A 145 0.38 8.19 -17.53
N ASP A 146 0.99 7.44 -18.44
CA ASP A 146 0.65 6.04 -18.70
C ASP A 146 1.00 5.08 -17.53
N ASN A 147 1.76 5.55 -16.54
CA ASN A 147 2.16 4.74 -15.38
C ASN A 147 1.26 4.98 -14.15
N PHE A 148 0.26 5.85 -14.27
CA PHE A 148 -0.64 6.21 -13.19
C PHE A 148 -2.09 5.97 -13.58
N LEU A 149 -2.71 4.94 -13.00
CA LEU A 149 -4.13 4.62 -13.19
C LEU A 149 -4.96 5.08 -11.98
N PRO A 150 -5.58 6.26 -12.01
CA PRO A 150 -6.52 6.67 -10.98
C PRO A 150 -7.86 5.93 -11.13
N ILE A 151 -8.30 5.28 -10.05
CA ILE A 151 -9.65 4.71 -9.94
C ILE A 151 -10.32 5.38 -8.75
N MET A 152 -11.27 6.27 -9.03
CA MET A 152 -11.98 7.06 -8.03
C MET A 152 -13.44 6.65 -7.98
N TYR A 153 -13.93 6.37 -6.77
CA TYR A 153 -15.34 6.10 -6.49
C TYR A 153 -15.86 7.23 -5.61
N GLU A 154 -16.60 8.16 -6.20
CA GLU A 154 -17.17 9.30 -5.50
C GLU A 154 -18.54 9.69 -6.05
N LEU A 155 -19.29 10.43 -5.23
CA LEU A 155 -20.54 11.03 -5.64
C LEU A 155 -20.24 12.38 -6.30
N ASP A 156 -20.81 12.62 -7.48
CA ASP A 156 -20.62 13.88 -8.23
C ASP A 156 -21.06 15.10 -7.41
N HIS A 157 -22.08 14.93 -6.56
CA HIS A 157 -22.56 15.97 -5.67
C HIS A 157 -22.87 15.45 -4.27
N LYS A 158 -22.53 16.26 -3.26
CA LYS A 158 -22.81 15.96 -1.86
C LYS A 158 -24.30 15.72 -1.58
N ALA A 159 -25.22 16.26 -2.38
CA ALA A 159 -26.66 16.03 -2.23
C ALA A 159 -27.08 14.59 -2.61
N GLU A 160 -26.28 13.89 -3.42
CA GLU A 160 -26.57 12.53 -3.89
C GLU A 160 -26.51 11.48 -2.78
N TYR A 161 -25.92 11.77 -1.61
CA TYR A 161 -25.85 10.80 -0.50
C TYR A 161 -27.23 10.34 0.00
N LYS A 162 -28.28 11.14 -0.23
CA LYS A 162 -29.68 10.79 0.10
C LYS A 162 -30.38 9.97 -0.98
N MET A 163 -29.71 9.68 -2.10
CA MET A 163 -30.26 9.00 -3.26
C MET A 163 -29.67 7.58 -3.32
N PRO A 164 -30.39 6.55 -2.82
CA PRO A 164 -29.83 5.18 -2.71
C PRO A 164 -29.40 4.58 -4.06
N ASP A 165 -30.03 5.01 -5.15
CA ASP A 165 -29.69 4.68 -6.53
C ASP A 165 -28.33 5.24 -6.99
N ARG A 166 -27.76 6.20 -6.26
CA ARG A 166 -26.45 6.81 -6.55
C ARG A 166 -25.31 6.21 -5.72
N TRP A 167 -25.63 5.41 -4.69
CA TRP A 167 -24.62 4.80 -3.82
C TRP A 167 -23.68 3.83 -4.53
N GLN A 168 -24.10 3.25 -5.65
CA GLN A 168 -23.28 2.39 -6.50
C GLN A 168 -22.05 3.08 -7.12
N LYS A 169 -21.98 4.42 -7.08
CA LYS A 169 -20.80 5.19 -7.49
C LYS A 169 -19.71 5.24 -6.41
N SER A 170 -20.06 4.91 -5.16
CA SER A 170 -19.19 5.00 -3.97
C SER A 170 -18.50 3.69 -3.62
#